data_AF-A0A956I0G4-F1
#
_entry.id   AF-A0A956I0G4-F1
#
_cell.length_a   1.000
_cell.length_b   1.000
_cell.length_c   1.000
_cell.angle_alpha   90.00
_cell.angle_beta   90.00
_cell.angle_gamma   90.00
#
_symmetry.space_group_name_H-M   'P 1'
#
loop_
_entity.id
_entity.type
_entity.pdbx_description
1 polymer ?
#
loop_
_entity_poly.entity_id
_entity_poly.type
_entity_poly.pdbx_seq_one_letter_code
_entity_poly.pdbx_strand_id
1 'polypeptide(L)'
;LPAWAIARGRDDVLVLRSPAEEAALAGRARLVHLDLPPELREALAALDVHHLAPFLALPRGEVGLRFGPEASRLHALFADAMRPPMQPAAFEEEISVEAELDPPDDDAYRLLFCIKGALHALMAELGRRALALRALTLRFELERHPAHLERLEPAQPTRDAVSMVELIRLRLADLSIPSGVERVALIAEPARLDGRQLELFAGRRRDPDAAARSIARLRAAFGPQAVTRAELRDAWLPEHRFAYAPVGDVLAPMPAPAAEGVLVRRVLPHPERLPRGRDGRPRTDPPLVELTGPYRVQGGWWEQETLRDYFFAERADGALLWLFHEPTADAWYLHGQVD
;
A
#
# COMPACT_ATOMS: atom_id res chain seq x y z
N LEU A 1 -3.09 -27.85 22.56
CA LEU A 1 -1.67 -27.45 22.55
C LEU A 1 -0.73 -28.62 22.82
N PRO A 2 -0.95 -29.47 23.83
CA PRO A 2 -0.19 -30.73 23.95
C PRO A 2 -0.33 -31.61 22.70
N ALA A 3 -1.55 -31.77 22.16
CA ALA A 3 -1.76 -32.40 20.85
C ALA A 3 -1.02 -31.72 19.68
N TRP A 4 -0.85 -30.38 19.70
CA TRP A 4 -0.09 -29.65 18.66
C TRP A 4 1.41 -29.97 18.73
N ALA A 5 1.97 -30.02 19.94
CA ALA A 5 3.36 -30.41 20.15
C ALA A 5 3.65 -31.85 19.72
N ILE A 6 2.69 -32.76 19.91
CA ILE A 6 2.76 -34.13 19.42
C ILE A 6 2.71 -34.16 17.88
N ALA A 7 1.76 -33.43 17.28
CA ALA A 7 1.56 -33.41 15.84
C ALA A 7 2.76 -32.86 15.07
N ARG A 8 3.47 -31.86 15.61
CA ARG A 8 4.64 -31.26 14.95
C ARG A 8 5.85 -32.19 14.79
N GLY A 9 5.90 -33.29 15.57
CA GLY A 9 6.97 -34.29 15.48
C GLY A 9 6.56 -35.56 14.74
N ARG A 10 5.43 -35.57 14.03
CA ARG A 10 4.84 -36.75 13.42
C ARG A 10 4.20 -36.44 12.07
N ASP A 11 4.28 -37.40 11.15
CA ASP A 11 3.65 -37.34 9.82
C ASP A 11 2.41 -38.24 9.72
N ASP A 12 2.06 -38.96 10.79
CA ASP A 12 0.94 -39.91 10.86
C ASP A 12 -0.20 -39.44 11.78
N VAL A 13 -1.39 -40.00 11.55
CA VAL A 13 -2.58 -39.69 12.35
C VAL A 13 -2.57 -40.51 13.65
N LEU A 14 -2.49 -39.82 14.79
CA LEU A 14 -2.54 -40.43 16.12
C LEU A 14 -3.85 -40.07 16.84
N VAL A 15 -4.56 -41.09 17.30
CA VAL A 15 -5.76 -40.94 18.14
C VAL A 15 -5.39 -41.16 19.60
N LEU A 16 -5.46 -40.10 20.41
CA LEU A 16 -5.16 -40.12 21.84
C LEU A 16 -6.41 -40.54 22.63
N ARG A 17 -6.28 -41.51 23.54
CA ARG A 17 -7.41 -42.10 24.26
C ARG A 17 -7.68 -41.45 25.60
N SER A 18 -6.72 -40.69 26.13
CA SER A 18 -6.87 -39.98 27.41
C SER A 18 -6.02 -38.72 27.50
N PRO A 19 -6.41 -37.75 28.35
CA PRO A 19 -5.57 -36.57 28.64
C PRO A 19 -4.21 -36.91 29.26
N ALA A 20 -4.11 -38.02 29.99
CA ALA A 20 -2.84 -38.47 30.58
C ALA A 20 -1.86 -38.97 29.52
N GLU A 21 -2.36 -39.71 28.52
CA GLU A 21 -1.60 -40.14 27.35
C GLU A 21 -1.15 -38.93 26.51
N GLU A 22 -2.03 -37.94 26.32
CA GLU A 22 -1.71 -36.67 25.68
C GLU A 22 -0.56 -35.94 26.40
N ALA A 23 -0.62 -35.79 27.72
CA ALA A 23 0.42 -35.11 28.48
C ALA A 23 1.77 -35.84 28.43
N ALA A 24 1.76 -37.18 28.55
CA ALA A 24 2.96 -38.00 28.52
C ALA A 24 3.67 -37.94 27.16
N LEU A 25 2.91 -37.97 26.07
CA LEU A 25 3.45 -37.87 24.71
C LEU A 25 3.92 -36.45 24.39
N ALA A 26 3.16 -35.43 24.79
CA ALA A 26 3.58 -34.04 24.63
C ALA A 26 4.88 -33.74 25.36
N GLY A 27 5.08 -34.28 26.57
CA GLY A 27 6.34 -34.14 27.31
C GLY A 27 7.57 -34.69 26.58
N ARG A 28 7.39 -35.65 25.67
CA ARG A 28 8.47 -36.22 24.84
C ARG A 28 8.74 -35.43 23.57
N ALA A 29 7.86 -34.48 23.20
CA ALA A 29 8.04 -33.66 22.01
C ALA A 29 9.37 -32.90 22.07
N ARG A 30 10.14 -32.95 20.99
CA ARG A 30 11.41 -32.23 20.90
C ARG A 30 11.14 -30.77 20.64
N LEU A 31 11.83 -29.89 21.37
CA LEU A 31 11.67 -28.44 21.26
C LEU A 31 12.01 -27.90 19.87
N VAL A 32 12.84 -28.61 19.10
CA VAL A 32 13.19 -28.27 17.71
C VAL A 32 11.98 -28.21 16.78
N HIS A 33 10.89 -28.94 17.08
CA HIS A 33 9.69 -28.98 16.25
C HIS A 33 8.63 -27.93 16.64
N LEU A 34 8.87 -27.15 17.71
CA LEU A 34 7.88 -26.22 18.28
C LEU A 34 8.02 -24.76 17.80
N ASP A 35 8.56 -24.52 16.61
CA ASP A 35 8.78 -23.18 16.01
C ASP A 35 9.37 -22.15 16.99
N LEU A 36 10.30 -22.59 17.84
CA LEU A 36 10.99 -21.69 18.78
C LEU A 36 11.97 -20.76 18.05
N PRO A 37 12.13 -19.50 18.50
CA PRO A 37 13.20 -18.63 18.05
C PRO A 37 14.57 -19.32 18.12
N PRO A 38 15.45 -19.13 17.12
CA PRO A 38 16.76 -19.76 17.08
C PRO A 38 17.58 -19.53 18.36
N GLU A 39 17.57 -18.32 18.89
CA GLU A 39 18.34 -17.91 20.07
C GLU A 39 17.86 -18.64 21.33
N LEU A 40 16.54 -18.79 21.48
CA LEU A 40 15.94 -19.52 22.59
C LEU A 40 16.29 -21.02 22.52
N ARG A 41 16.27 -21.57 21.31
CA ARG A 41 16.58 -22.99 21.06
C ARG A 41 18.04 -23.30 21.39
N GLU A 42 18.96 -22.44 20.97
CA GLU A 42 20.39 -22.59 21.25
C GLU A 42 20.68 -22.48 22.76
N ALA A 43 20.05 -21.52 23.44
CA ALA A 43 20.21 -21.36 24.89
C ALA A 43 19.70 -22.57 25.68
N LEU A 44 18.58 -23.17 25.27
CA LEU A 44 18.05 -24.39 25.89
C LEU A 44 18.88 -25.63 25.56
N ALA A 45 19.40 -25.73 24.33
CA ALA A 45 20.29 -26.81 23.93
C ALA A 45 21.62 -26.77 24.71
N ALA A 46 22.15 -25.59 25.02
CA ALA A 46 23.33 -25.42 25.86
C ALA A 46 23.15 -25.92 27.31
N LEU A 47 21.90 -26.05 27.76
CA LEU A 47 21.52 -26.57 29.08
C LEU A 47 21.05 -28.03 29.03
N ASP A 48 21.25 -28.71 27.89
CA ASP A 48 20.82 -30.08 27.63
C ASP A 48 19.29 -30.29 27.69
N VAL A 49 18.52 -29.21 27.48
CA VAL A 49 17.05 -29.22 27.46
C VAL A 49 16.55 -29.36 26.03
N HIS A 50 16.32 -30.59 25.58
CA HIS A 50 15.88 -30.88 24.19
C HIS A 50 14.40 -31.21 24.05
N HIS A 51 13.72 -31.49 25.17
CA HIS A 51 12.34 -31.98 25.21
C HIS A 51 11.43 -31.06 26.03
N LEU A 52 10.13 -31.11 25.74
CA LEU A 52 9.14 -30.27 26.41
C LEU A 52 9.04 -30.56 27.92
N ALA A 53 9.10 -31.82 28.37
CA ALA A 53 9.01 -32.13 29.81
C ALA A 53 10.15 -31.52 30.65
N PRO A 54 11.45 -31.69 30.28
CA PRO A 54 12.55 -30.97 30.91
C PRO A 54 12.39 -29.45 30.91
N PHE A 55 11.87 -28.87 29.83
CA PHE A 55 11.61 -27.43 29.76
C PHE A 55 10.52 -26.98 30.75
N LEU A 56 9.43 -27.75 30.87
CA LEU A 56 8.36 -27.46 31.82
C LEU A 56 8.77 -27.65 33.28
N ALA A 57 9.76 -28.50 33.55
CA ALA A 57 10.32 -28.69 34.88
C ALA A 57 11.14 -27.49 35.38
N LEU A 58 11.54 -26.56 34.50
CA LEU A 58 12.26 -25.35 34.89
C LEU A 58 11.35 -24.42 35.73
N PRO A 59 11.88 -23.77 36.78
CA PRO A 59 11.11 -22.82 37.57
C PRO A 59 10.64 -21.64 36.72
N ARG A 60 9.32 -21.37 36.69
CA ARG A 60 8.70 -20.34 35.85
C ARG A 60 9.35 -18.95 36.00
N GLY A 61 9.72 -18.58 37.23
CA GLY A 61 10.39 -17.31 37.51
C GLY A 61 11.78 -17.20 36.87
N GLU A 62 12.52 -18.32 36.79
CA GLU A 62 13.86 -18.35 36.18
C GLU A 62 13.79 -18.36 34.65
N VAL A 63 12.75 -18.97 34.07
CA VAL A 63 12.57 -19.01 32.62
C VAL A 63 12.43 -17.60 32.04
N GLY A 64 11.60 -16.75 32.67
CA GLY A 64 11.42 -15.37 32.23
C GLY A 64 12.65 -14.49 32.41
N LEU A 65 13.42 -14.69 33.49
CA LEU A 65 14.63 -13.93 33.77
C LEU A 65 15.81 -14.30 32.86
N ARG A 66 15.97 -15.59 32.52
CA ARG A 66 17.12 -16.09 31.75
C ARG A 66 16.88 -16.14 30.25
N PHE A 67 15.66 -16.42 29.82
CA PHE A 67 15.33 -16.64 28.40
C PHE A 67 14.30 -15.64 27.86
N GLY A 68 13.89 -14.67 28.69
CA GLY A 68 13.02 -13.58 28.27
C GLY A 68 11.52 -13.88 28.29
N PRO A 69 10.70 -12.91 27.85
CA PRO A 69 9.25 -12.97 27.96
C PRO A 69 8.62 -14.03 27.06
N GLU A 70 9.23 -14.33 25.92
CA GLU A 70 8.72 -15.32 24.96
C GLU A 70 8.83 -16.75 25.51
N ALA A 71 9.96 -17.08 26.13
CA ALA A 71 10.15 -18.37 26.80
C ALA A 71 9.18 -18.54 27.98
N SER A 72 8.95 -17.47 28.76
CA SER A 72 7.97 -17.46 29.84
C SER A 72 6.54 -17.68 29.33
N ARG A 73 6.18 -17.03 28.21
CA ARG A 73 4.88 -17.23 27.54
C ARG A 73 4.70 -18.67 27.08
N LEU A 74 5.72 -19.27 26.49
CA LEU A 74 5.66 -20.66 26.02
C LEU A 74 5.62 -21.66 27.18
N HIS A 75 6.40 -21.43 28.24
CA HIS A 75 6.34 -22.22 29.47
C HIS A 75 4.93 -22.18 30.07
N ALA A 76 4.34 -20.99 30.21
CA ALA A 76 2.96 -20.82 30.68
C ALA A 76 1.94 -21.53 29.79
N LEU A 77 2.10 -21.43 28.47
CA LEU A 77 1.21 -22.00 27.47
C LEU A 77 1.08 -23.53 27.61
N PHE A 78 2.17 -24.22 27.95
CA PHE A 78 2.22 -25.67 28.09
C PHE A 78 2.07 -26.14 29.55
N ALA A 79 2.54 -25.37 30.55
CA ALA A 79 2.49 -25.74 31.97
C ALA A 79 1.08 -25.64 32.55
N ASP A 80 0.34 -24.57 32.20
CA ASP A 80 -1.00 -24.32 32.76
C ASP A 80 -2.09 -25.11 32.01
N ALA A 81 -1.69 -26.05 31.13
CA ALA A 81 -2.57 -26.77 30.21
C ALA A 81 -3.57 -25.84 29.49
N MET A 82 -3.16 -24.60 29.24
CA MET A 82 -4.02 -23.58 28.68
C MET A 82 -4.51 -24.06 27.32
N ARG A 83 -5.83 -24.21 27.20
CA ARG A 83 -6.50 -24.45 25.94
C ARG A 83 -7.06 -23.10 25.52
N PRO A 84 -6.27 -22.23 24.84
CA PRO A 84 -6.86 -21.05 24.24
C PRO A 84 -8.02 -21.53 23.35
N PRO A 85 -9.16 -20.81 23.34
CA PRO A 85 -10.26 -21.18 22.48
C PRO A 85 -9.74 -21.29 21.05
N MET A 86 -10.10 -22.37 20.33
CA MET A 86 -9.76 -22.50 18.92
C MET A 86 -10.33 -21.29 18.20
N GLN A 87 -9.45 -20.43 17.69
CA GLN A 87 -9.88 -19.33 16.85
C GLN A 87 -9.95 -19.84 15.41
N PRO A 88 -11.09 -19.67 14.72
CA PRO A 88 -11.13 -19.90 13.29
C PRO A 88 -10.18 -18.90 12.63
N ALA A 89 -9.03 -19.38 12.22
CA ALA A 89 -8.19 -18.67 11.26
C ALA A 89 -8.73 -19.02 9.88
N ALA A 90 -9.24 -18.02 9.15
CA ALA A 90 -9.48 -18.19 7.73
C ALA A 90 -8.12 -18.41 7.08
N PHE A 91 -7.86 -19.64 6.61
CA PHE A 91 -6.75 -19.86 5.70
C PHE A 91 -7.18 -19.28 4.36
N GLU A 92 -6.81 -18.01 4.13
CA GLU A 92 -6.99 -17.38 2.83
C GLU A 92 -5.97 -18.00 1.88
N GLU A 93 -6.35 -19.11 1.26
CA GLU A 93 -5.56 -19.73 0.21
C GLU A 93 -5.37 -18.70 -0.92
N GLU A 94 -4.12 -18.29 -1.11
CA GLU A 94 -3.74 -17.35 -2.17
C GLU A 94 -4.13 -17.94 -3.52
N ILE A 95 -5.03 -17.26 -4.24
CA ILE A 95 -5.47 -17.70 -5.56
C ILE A 95 -4.44 -17.20 -6.56
N SER A 96 -3.50 -18.07 -6.94
CA SER A 96 -2.45 -17.76 -7.89
C SER A 96 -2.33 -18.79 -9.02
N VAL A 97 -1.86 -18.33 -10.17
CA VAL A 97 -1.54 -19.18 -11.33
C VAL A 97 -0.18 -18.76 -11.87
N GLU A 98 0.70 -19.72 -12.11
CA GLU A 98 2.03 -19.49 -12.67
C GLU A 98 2.08 -19.89 -14.14
N ALA A 99 2.85 -19.13 -14.93
CA ALA A 99 3.22 -19.49 -16.29
C ALA A 99 4.75 -19.42 -16.42
N GLU A 100 5.34 -20.48 -16.97
CA GLU A 100 6.77 -20.56 -17.24
C GLU A 100 7.08 -20.13 -18.68
N LEU A 101 8.24 -19.51 -18.86
CA LEU A 101 8.78 -19.09 -20.14
C LEU A 101 10.13 -19.78 -20.35
N ASP A 102 10.16 -20.72 -21.29
CA ASP A 102 11.37 -21.42 -21.71
C ASP A 102 11.53 -21.32 -23.24
N PRO A 103 12.52 -20.56 -23.75
CA PRO A 103 13.55 -19.84 -23.00
C PRO A 103 13.01 -18.56 -22.31
N PRO A 104 13.75 -18.01 -21.32
CA PRO A 104 13.39 -16.74 -20.70
C PRO A 104 13.32 -15.59 -21.71
N ASP A 105 12.32 -14.73 -21.58
CA ASP A 105 12.02 -13.69 -22.57
C ASP A 105 11.62 -12.37 -21.89
N ASP A 106 11.94 -11.25 -22.51
CA ASP A 106 11.61 -9.89 -22.06
C ASP A 106 10.67 -9.16 -23.03
N ASP A 107 10.32 -9.77 -24.17
CA ASP A 107 9.41 -9.17 -25.15
C ASP A 107 7.97 -9.08 -24.61
N ALA A 108 7.43 -7.86 -24.63
CA ALA A 108 6.10 -7.56 -24.11
C ALA A 108 4.97 -8.36 -24.78
N TYR A 109 5.07 -8.70 -26.08
CA TYR A 109 4.02 -9.46 -26.77
C TYR A 109 4.04 -10.93 -26.36
N ARG A 110 5.23 -11.52 -26.21
CA ARG A 110 5.39 -12.90 -25.74
C ARG A 110 4.96 -13.05 -24.29
N LEU A 111 5.36 -12.11 -23.42
CA LEU A 111 4.88 -12.04 -22.04
C LEU A 111 3.36 -11.93 -21.98
N LEU A 112 2.76 -11.02 -22.76
CA LEU A 112 1.30 -10.86 -22.82
C LEU A 112 0.59 -12.15 -23.25
N PHE A 113 1.15 -12.89 -24.21
CA PHE A 113 0.59 -14.16 -24.65
C PHE A 113 0.58 -15.22 -23.54
N CYS A 114 1.70 -15.40 -22.83
CA CYS A 114 1.79 -16.32 -21.70
C CYS A 114 0.85 -15.92 -20.57
N ILE A 115 0.85 -14.64 -20.20
CA ILE A 115 0.00 -14.08 -19.15
C ILE A 115 -1.48 -14.25 -19.47
N LYS A 116 -1.89 -14.12 -20.75
CA LYS A 116 -3.29 -14.32 -21.17
C LYS A 116 -3.78 -15.75 -20.86
N GLY A 117 -2.93 -16.75 -21.09
CA GLY A 117 -3.24 -18.15 -20.75
C GLY A 117 -3.45 -18.34 -19.25
N ALA A 118 -2.49 -17.87 -18.44
CA ALA A 118 -2.58 -17.92 -16.98
C ALA A 118 -3.78 -17.13 -16.43
N LEU A 119 -4.09 -15.98 -17.03
CA LEU A 119 -5.22 -15.14 -16.64
C LEU A 119 -6.55 -15.86 -16.86
N HIS A 120 -6.72 -16.56 -17.99
CA HIS A 120 -7.92 -17.35 -18.21
C HIS A 120 -8.10 -18.46 -17.16
N ALA A 121 -7.02 -19.15 -16.79
CA ALA A 121 -7.07 -20.16 -15.72
C ALA A 121 -7.39 -19.52 -14.36
N LEU A 122 -6.80 -18.36 -14.05
CA LEU A 122 -7.07 -17.60 -12.82
C LEU A 122 -8.54 -17.14 -12.75
N MET A 123 -9.08 -16.62 -13.85
CA MET A 123 -10.49 -16.22 -13.93
C MET A 123 -11.44 -17.42 -13.80
N ALA A 124 -11.05 -18.60 -14.28
CA ALA A 124 -11.83 -19.83 -14.10
C ALA A 124 -11.82 -20.31 -12.63
N GLU A 125 -10.70 -20.17 -11.90
CA GLU A 125 -10.60 -20.50 -10.47
C GLU A 125 -11.45 -19.55 -9.61
N LEU A 126 -11.26 -18.23 -9.75
CA LEU A 126 -12.16 -17.23 -9.16
C LEU A 126 -13.61 -17.51 -9.56
N GLY A 127 -13.74 -17.99 -10.79
CA GLY A 127 -14.92 -18.48 -11.43
C GLY A 127 -15.74 -19.42 -10.55
N ARG A 128 -15.11 -20.55 -10.23
CA ARG A 128 -15.62 -21.66 -9.42
C ARG A 128 -15.91 -21.27 -7.98
N ARG A 129 -15.16 -20.33 -7.42
CA ARG A 129 -15.35 -19.84 -6.03
C ARG A 129 -16.42 -18.74 -5.91
N ALA A 130 -17.08 -18.37 -7.01
CA ALA A 130 -18.04 -17.25 -7.08
C ALA A 130 -17.44 -15.90 -6.63
N LEU A 131 -16.15 -15.69 -6.93
CA LEU A 131 -15.39 -14.47 -6.63
C LEU A 131 -15.14 -13.66 -7.91
N ALA A 132 -14.78 -12.40 -7.75
CA ALA A 132 -14.27 -11.53 -8.80
C ALA A 132 -12.87 -11.02 -8.45
N LEU A 133 -12.16 -10.52 -9.45
CA LEU A 133 -10.83 -9.96 -9.31
C LEU A 133 -10.95 -8.48 -8.92
N ARG A 134 -10.51 -8.13 -7.70
CA ARG A 134 -10.41 -6.74 -7.23
C ARG A 134 -9.09 -6.10 -7.64
N ALA A 135 -8.01 -6.88 -7.59
CA ALA A 135 -6.69 -6.48 -8.05
C ALA A 135 -5.92 -7.71 -8.52
N LEU A 136 -4.99 -7.50 -9.45
CA LEU A 136 -4.08 -8.50 -9.97
C LEU A 136 -2.65 -8.06 -9.72
N THR A 137 -1.86 -8.90 -9.07
CA THR A 137 -0.41 -8.70 -8.95
C THR A 137 0.29 -9.64 -9.93
N LEU A 138 1.07 -9.09 -10.83
CA LEU A 138 1.99 -9.81 -11.71
C LEU A 138 3.36 -9.83 -11.04
N ARG A 139 3.88 -11.02 -10.78
CA ARG A 139 5.23 -11.22 -10.24
C ARG A 139 6.09 -11.89 -11.29
N PHE A 140 7.04 -11.14 -11.83
CA PHE A 140 8.00 -11.60 -12.83
C PHE A 140 9.25 -12.11 -12.12
N GLU A 141 9.52 -13.40 -12.20
CA GLU A 141 10.77 -14.02 -11.78
C GLU A 141 11.80 -13.81 -12.91
N LEU A 142 12.92 -13.16 -12.60
CA LEU A 142 13.93 -12.76 -13.57
C LEU A 142 15.19 -13.63 -13.44
N GLU A 143 15.82 -13.98 -14.55
CA GLU A 143 17.03 -14.85 -14.55
C GLU A 143 18.18 -14.27 -13.69
N ARG A 144 18.39 -12.94 -13.76
CA ARG A 144 19.59 -12.29 -13.19
C ARG A 144 19.29 -11.17 -12.18
N HIS A 145 18.04 -11.03 -11.76
CA HIS A 145 17.58 -9.91 -10.93
C HIS A 145 16.51 -10.35 -9.91
N PRO A 146 16.28 -9.58 -8.83
CA PRO A 146 15.13 -9.80 -7.97
C PRO A 146 13.82 -9.77 -8.74
N ALA A 147 12.81 -10.48 -8.24
CA ALA A 147 11.49 -10.49 -8.86
C ALA A 147 10.91 -9.08 -8.98
N HIS A 148 10.31 -8.78 -10.15
CA HIS A 148 9.65 -7.51 -10.41
C HIS A 148 8.14 -7.65 -10.16
N LEU A 149 7.55 -6.69 -9.46
CA LEU A 149 6.14 -6.71 -9.07
C LEU A 149 5.36 -5.59 -9.76
N GLU A 150 4.25 -5.95 -10.38
CA GLU A 150 3.32 -4.99 -10.97
C GLU A 150 1.90 -5.24 -10.51
N ARG A 151 1.25 -4.20 -10.00
CA ARG A 151 -0.12 -4.28 -9.49
C ARG A 151 -1.08 -3.56 -10.42
N LEU A 152 -2.15 -4.25 -10.81
CA LEU A 152 -3.21 -3.74 -11.66
C LEU A 152 -4.54 -3.80 -10.93
N GLU A 153 -5.28 -2.69 -10.96
CA GLU A 153 -6.59 -2.58 -10.34
C GLU A 153 -7.64 -2.22 -11.39
N PRO A 154 -8.58 -3.13 -11.72
CA PRO A 154 -9.73 -2.77 -12.55
C PRO A 154 -10.61 -1.73 -11.84
N ALA A 155 -11.43 -1.04 -12.63
CA ALA A 155 -12.33 0.01 -12.16
C ALA A 155 -13.31 -0.47 -11.06
N GLN A 156 -13.73 -1.73 -11.15
CA GLN A 156 -14.56 -2.42 -10.18
C GLN A 156 -14.14 -3.89 -10.16
N PRO A 157 -14.42 -4.63 -9.07
CA PRO A 157 -14.22 -6.07 -9.05
C PRO A 157 -14.87 -6.73 -10.27
N THR A 158 -14.07 -7.43 -11.07
CA THR A 158 -14.51 -7.92 -12.39
C THR A 158 -14.20 -9.39 -12.61
N ARG A 159 -14.98 -10.03 -13.47
CA ARG A 159 -14.70 -11.35 -14.06
C ARG A 159 -14.44 -11.25 -15.57
N ASP A 160 -14.38 -10.03 -16.09
CA ASP A 160 -14.09 -9.76 -17.49
C ASP A 160 -12.58 -9.85 -17.76
N ALA A 161 -12.18 -11.01 -18.29
CA ALA A 161 -10.80 -11.24 -18.70
C ALA A 161 -10.35 -10.29 -19.82
N VAL A 162 -11.25 -9.83 -20.69
CA VAL A 162 -10.90 -8.96 -21.84
C VAL A 162 -10.44 -7.60 -21.33
N SER A 163 -11.19 -6.99 -20.41
CA SER A 163 -10.80 -5.74 -19.76
C SER A 163 -9.47 -5.89 -19.01
N MET A 164 -9.23 -7.02 -18.34
CA MET A 164 -7.96 -7.25 -17.66
C MET A 164 -6.77 -7.40 -18.62
N VAL A 165 -6.94 -8.10 -19.75
CA VAL A 165 -5.92 -8.18 -20.80
C VAL A 165 -5.57 -6.79 -21.34
N GLU A 166 -6.56 -5.90 -21.49
CA GLU A 166 -6.33 -4.51 -21.91
C GLU A 166 -5.41 -3.78 -20.91
N LEU A 167 -5.69 -3.88 -19.60
CA LEU A 167 -4.87 -3.24 -18.56
C LEU A 167 -3.45 -3.80 -18.52
N ILE A 168 -3.29 -5.13 -18.63
CA ILE A 168 -1.98 -5.78 -18.67
C ILE A 168 -1.19 -5.30 -19.89
N ARG A 169 -1.82 -5.23 -21.06
CA ARG A 169 -1.18 -4.73 -22.28
C ARG A 169 -0.72 -3.28 -22.12
N LEU A 170 -1.55 -2.42 -21.53
CA LEU A 170 -1.17 -1.03 -21.27
C LEU A 170 0.05 -0.94 -20.34
N ARG A 171 0.09 -1.78 -19.31
CA ARG A 171 1.22 -1.77 -18.37
C ARG A 171 2.51 -2.30 -18.99
N LEU A 172 2.43 -3.41 -19.73
CA LEU A 172 3.59 -4.01 -20.40
C LEU A 172 4.19 -3.09 -21.48
N ALA A 173 3.41 -2.17 -22.05
CA ALA A 173 3.90 -1.25 -23.08
C ALA A 173 4.91 -0.20 -22.56
N ASP A 174 4.82 0.16 -21.28
CA ASP A 174 5.72 1.13 -20.62
C ASP A 174 6.69 0.45 -19.63
N LEU A 175 6.54 -0.87 -19.44
CA LEU A 175 7.34 -1.62 -18.48
C LEU A 175 8.72 -1.96 -19.06
N SER A 176 9.78 -1.45 -18.43
CA SER A 176 11.15 -1.84 -18.71
C SER A 176 11.57 -2.97 -17.78
N ILE A 177 11.69 -4.19 -18.31
CA ILE A 177 12.19 -5.35 -17.55
C ILE A 177 13.71 -5.49 -17.78
N PRO A 178 14.54 -5.56 -16.73
CA PRO A 178 16.01 -5.53 -16.88
C PRO A 178 16.64 -6.85 -17.35
N SER A 179 15.87 -7.93 -17.44
CA SER A 179 16.34 -9.30 -17.73
C SER A 179 15.20 -10.15 -18.25
N GLY A 180 15.53 -11.22 -18.97
CA GLY A 180 14.55 -12.23 -19.38
C GLY A 180 13.77 -12.78 -18.18
N VAL A 181 12.47 -12.94 -18.37
CA VAL A 181 11.53 -13.49 -17.39
C VAL A 181 11.47 -15.00 -17.56
N GLU A 182 11.73 -15.74 -16.49
CA GLU A 182 11.64 -17.22 -16.47
C GLU A 182 10.22 -17.68 -16.12
N ARG A 183 9.55 -16.93 -15.25
CA ARG A 183 8.21 -17.27 -14.76
C ARG A 183 7.42 -16.02 -14.43
N VAL A 184 6.11 -16.05 -14.70
CA VAL A 184 5.16 -15.03 -14.26
C VAL A 184 4.11 -15.67 -13.37
N ALA A 185 4.01 -15.21 -12.13
CA ALA A 185 2.93 -15.57 -11.22
C ALA A 185 1.85 -14.47 -11.25
N LEU A 186 0.61 -14.88 -11.47
CA LEU A 186 -0.58 -14.04 -11.40
C LEU A 186 -1.25 -14.30 -10.06
N ILE A 187 -1.22 -13.32 -9.17
CA ILE A 187 -1.79 -13.42 -7.82
C ILE A 187 -3.07 -12.58 -7.79
N ALA A 188 -4.20 -13.22 -7.54
CA ALA A 188 -5.49 -12.54 -7.47
C ALA A 188 -5.77 -12.05 -6.06
N GLU A 189 -6.20 -10.79 -5.95
CA GLU A 189 -6.94 -10.33 -4.78
C GLU A 189 -8.44 -10.49 -5.04
N PRO A 190 -9.09 -11.51 -4.44
CA PRO A 190 -10.49 -11.74 -4.68
C PRO A 190 -11.36 -10.70 -3.96
N ALA A 191 -12.53 -10.46 -4.53
CA ALA A 191 -13.65 -9.80 -3.86
C ALA A 191 -14.96 -10.50 -4.21
N ARG A 192 -15.96 -10.35 -3.34
CA ARG A 192 -17.32 -10.76 -3.66
C ARG A 192 -17.93 -9.74 -4.61
N LEU A 193 -18.69 -10.21 -5.59
CA LEU A 193 -19.51 -9.33 -6.41
C LEU A 193 -20.75 -8.97 -5.59
N ASP A 194 -20.79 -7.74 -5.10
CA ASP A 194 -22.02 -7.17 -4.57
C ASP A 194 -22.90 -6.81 -5.77
N GLY A 195 -23.94 -7.61 -6.00
CA GLY A 195 -24.88 -7.37 -7.09
C GLY A 195 -25.55 -6.01 -6.93
N ARG A 196 -25.15 -5.04 -7.73
CA ARG A 196 -25.83 -3.75 -7.83
C ARG A 196 -26.95 -3.87 -8.86
N GLN A 197 -28.17 -3.53 -8.45
CA GLN A 197 -29.29 -3.40 -9.37
C GLN A 197 -29.03 -2.22 -10.31
N LEU A 198 -29.04 -2.47 -11.61
CA LEU A 198 -28.92 -1.42 -12.63
C LEU A 198 -30.17 -0.51 -12.56
N GLU A 199 -29.96 0.80 -12.57
CA GLU A 199 -31.04 1.78 -12.63
C GLU A 199 -31.74 1.70 -14.00
N LEU A 200 -32.99 1.20 -14.01
CA LEU A 200 -33.79 1.02 -15.23
C LEU A 200 -34.17 2.36 -15.90
N PHE A 201 -34.18 3.46 -15.13
CA PHE A 201 -34.52 4.81 -15.57
C PHE A 201 -33.39 5.80 -15.30
N ALA A 202 -32.16 5.42 -15.64
CA ALA A 202 -31.03 6.33 -15.57
C ALA A 202 -31.10 7.31 -16.75
N GLY A 203 -31.81 8.42 -16.58
CA GLY A 203 -31.68 9.58 -17.47
C GLY A 203 -30.28 10.17 -17.35
N ARG A 204 -29.26 9.51 -17.91
CA ARG A 204 -27.85 9.85 -17.63
C ARG A 204 -27.19 10.52 -18.82
N ARG A 205 -26.86 11.81 -18.63
CA ARG A 205 -25.85 12.53 -19.42
C ARG A 205 -24.42 12.17 -18.99
N ARG A 206 -24.23 11.38 -17.92
CA ARG A 206 -22.93 11.00 -17.33
C ARG A 206 -22.92 9.50 -16.95
N ASP A 207 -21.91 8.77 -17.42
CA ASP A 207 -21.66 7.36 -17.12
C ASP A 207 -20.48 7.23 -16.12
N PRO A 208 -20.74 6.97 -14.81
CA PRO A 208 -19.70 6.83 -13.81
C PRO A 208 -18.82 5.58 -14.03
N ASP A 209 -19.37 4.53 -14.64
CA ASP A 209 -18.61 3.31 -14.91
C ASP A 209 -17.60 3.55 -16.04
N ALA A 210 -17.97 4.35 -17.05
CA ALA A 210 -17.04 4.80 -18.08
C ALA A 210 -15.89 5.63 -17.49
N ALA A 211 -16.19 6.56 -16.58
CA ALA A 211 -15.15 7.34 -15.90
C ALA A 211 -14.20 6.45 -15.09
N ALA A 212 -14.74 5.47 -14.36
CA ALA A 212 -13.93 4.54 -13.58
C ALA A 212 -13.02 3.68 -14.47
N ARG A 213 -13.53 3.19 -15.62
CA ARG A 213 -12.73 2.48 -16.62
C ARG A 213 -11.59 3.36 -17.17
N SER A 214 -11.86 4.63 -17.45
CA SER A 214 -10.82 5.57 -17.91
C SER A 214 -9.73 5.77 -16.86
N ILE A 215 -10.08 5.92 -15.58
CA ILE A 215 -9.08 6.03 -14.49
C ILE A 215 -8.24 4.76 -14.37
N ALA A 216 -8.86 3.57 -14.43
CA ALA A 216 -8.13 2.31 -14.39
C ALA A 216 -7.12 2.17 -15.54
N ARG A 217 -7.49 2.58 -16.76
CA ARG A 217 -6.57 2.60 -17.92
C ARG A 217 -5.40 3.56 -17.72
N LEU A 218 -5.65 4.77 -17.20
CA LEU A 218 -4.59 5.73 -16.89
C LEU A 218 -3.63 5.19 -15.82
N ARG A 219 -4.15 4.53 -14.78
CA ARG A 219 -3.33 3.91 -13.74
C ARG A 219 -2.52 2.73 -14.27
N ALA A 220 -3.08 1.91 -15.17
CA ALA A 220 -2.35 0.82 -15.81
C ALA A 220 -1.22 1.33 -16.72
N ALA A 221 -1.47 2.41 -17.48
CA ALA A 221 -0.47 2.99 -18.38
C ALA A 221 0.65 3.74 -17.64
N PHE A 222 0.30 4.65 -16.73
CA PHE A 222 1.24 5.60 -16.11
C PHE A 222 1.59 5.29 -14.65
N GLY A 223 1.10 4.15 -14.14
CA GLY A 223 1.31 3.72 -12.77
C GLY A 223 0.20 4.17 -11.80
N PRO A 224 0.16 3.55 -10.60
CA PRO A 224 -0.95 3.69 -9.65
C PRO A 224 -1.13 5.12 -9.11
N GLN A 225 -0.08 5.95 -9.16
CA GLN A 225 -0.05 7.33 -8.67
C GLN A 225 -0.40 8.38 -9.74
N ALA A 226 -0.67 7.96 -10.98
CA ALA A 226 -0.86 8.89 -12.10
C ALA A 226 -2.16 9.71 -12.03
N VAL A 227 -3.19 9.18 -11.36
CA VAL A 227 -4.48 9.87 -11.18
C VAL A 227 -4.66 10.15 -9.71
N THR A 228 -4.64 11.43 -9.35
CA THR A 228 -4.76 11.89 -7.96
C THR A 228 -5.90 12.88 -7.79
N ARG A 229 -6.34 13.03 -6.54
CA ARG A 229 -7.27 14.06 -6.10
C ARG A 229 -6.61 14.87 -5.00
N ALA A 230 -6.95 16.16 -4.92
CA ALA A 230 -6.55 16.98 -3.80
C ALA A 230 -7.39 16.62 -2.55
N GLU A 231 -6.70 16.40 -1.44
CA GLU A 231 -7.30 16.22 -0.12
C GLU A 231 -6.78 17.32 0.80
N LEU A 232 -7.69 17.95 1.55
CA LEU A 232 -7.33 19.00 2.49
C LEU A 232 -6.60 18.38 3.70
N ARG A 233 -5.55 19.07 4.14
CA ARG A 233 -4.77 18.72 5.32
C ARG A 233 -4.79 19.90 6.30
N ASP A 234 -4.78 19.56 7.58
CA ASP A 234 -4.60 20.56 8.62
C ASP A 234 -3.11 20.92 8.71
N ALA A 235 -2.76 22.04 8.08
CA ALA A 235 -1.38 22.53 8.03
C ALA A 235 -1.36 24.06 8.01
N TRP A 236 -0.24 24.62 8.46
CA TRP A 236 -0.08 26.07 8.61
C TRP A 236 0.42 26.75 7.33
N LEU A 237 1.25 26.05 6.54
CA LEU A 237 1.73 26.54 5.27
C LEU A 237 0.73 26.27 4.15
N PRO A 238 0.41 27.26 3.29
CA PRO A 238 -0.57 27.10 2.23
C PRO A 238 -0.42 25.87 1.33
N GLU A 239 0.79 25.57 0.88
CA GLU A 239 1.11 24.43 0.04
C GLU A 239 1.02 23.09 0.77
N HIS A 240 1.05 23.10 2.11
CA HIS A 240 0.88 21.92 2.95
C HIS A 240 -0.59 21.69 3.36
N ARG A 241 -1.49 22.66 3.09
CA ARG A 241 -2.92 22.56 3.41
C ARG A 241 -3.69 21.62 2.48
N PHE A 242 -3.00 21.05 1.50
CA PHE A 242 -3.54 20.00 0.66
C PHE A 242 -2.45 18.99 0.31
N ALA A 243 -2.86 17.81 -0.07
CA ALA A 243 -1.99 16.83 -0.69
C ALA A 243 -2.74 16.10 -1.80
N TYR A 244 -2.00 15.54 -2.74
CA TYR A 244 -2.56 14.69 -3.77
C TYR A 244 -2.55 13.24 -3.30
N ALA A 245 -3.74 12.64 -3.22
CA ALA A 245 -3.92 11.23 -2.91
C ALA A 245 -4.39 10.48 -4.17
N PRO A 246 -3.93 9.24 -4.42
CA PRO A 246 -4.43 8.42 -5.53
C PRO A 246 -5.94 8.26 -5.52
N VAL A 247 -6.53 8.31 -6.72
CA VAL A 247 -7.96 8.04 -6.88
C VAL A 247 -8.20 6.53 -6.95
N GLY A 248 -8.79 5.98 -5.89
CA GLY A 248 -9.29 4.60 -5.86
C GLY A 248 -10.64 4.49 -6.57
N ASP A 249 -11.65 5.20 -6.06
CA ASP A 249 -13.02 5.20 -6.58
C ASP A 249 -13.41 6.55 -7.18
N VAL A 250 -14.21 6.51 -8.25
CA VAL A 250 -14.86 7.72 -8.80
C VAL A 250 -15.93 8.19 -7.83
N LEU A 251 -15.67 9.29 -7.14
CA LEU A 251 -16.67 9.92 -6.28
C LEU A 251 -17.77 10.58 -7.13
N ALA A 252 -19.01 10.42 -6.69
CA ALA A 252 -20.11 11.18 -7.25
C ALA A 252 -19.87 12.68 -7.00
N PRO A 253 -20.00 13.54 -8.01
CA PRO A 253 -19.82 14.98 -7.81
C PRO A 253 -20.90 15.49 -6.86
N MET A 254 -20.49 16.11 -5.76
CA MET A 254 -21.34 16.88 -4.86
C MET A 254 -21.06 18.36 -5.08
N PRO A 255 -21.65 19.00 -6.10
CA PRO A 255 -21.42 20.41 -6.35
C PRO A 255 -21.96 21.22 -5.17
N ALA A 256 -21.07 21.99 -4.52
CA ALA A 256 -21.50 23.08 -3.67
C ALA A 256 -21.97 24.24 -4.56
N PRO A 257 -22.96 25.04 -4.13
CA PRO A 257 -23.29 26.27 -4.82
C PRO A 257 -22.03 27.14 -4.93
N ALA A 258 -21.73 27.59 -6.15
CA ALA A 258 -20.60 28.49 -6.37
C ALA A 258 -20.85 29.77 -5.58
N ALA A 259 -19.95 30.09 -4.65
CA ALA A 259 -19.97 31.39 -4.01
C ALA A 259 -19.53 32.44 -5.04
N GLU A 260 -20.42 33.38 -5.37
CA GLU A 260 -20.09 34.49 -6.26
C GLU A 260 -19.03 35.37 -5.61
N GLY A 261 -17.99 35.74 -6.37
CA GLY A 261 -16.95 36.66 -5.93
C GLY A 261 -15.83 36.06 -5.06
N VAL A 262 -15.69 34.72 -5.00
CA VAL A 262 -14.55 34.11 -4.30
C VAL A 262 -13.31 34.13 -5.20
N LEU A 263 -12.30 34.90 -4.78
CA LEU A 263 -10.97 34.86 -5.37
C LEU A 263 -10.29 33.52 -5.07
N VAL A 264 -9.77 32.86 -6.10
CA VAL A 264 -9.10 31.57 -6.01
C VAL A 264 -7.60 31.75 -6.08
N ARG A 265 -6.88 31.23 -5.08
CA ARG A 265 -5.41 31.20 -5.09
C ARG A 265 -4.94 29.98 -5.87
N ARG A 266 -4.32 30.21 -7.02
CA ARG A 266 -3.62 29.16 -7.78
C ARG A 266 -2.18 29.07 -7.33
N VAL A 267 -1.90 28.08 -6.50
CA VAL A 267 -0.60 27.82 -5.90
C VAL A 267 0.29 27.07 -6.90
N LEU A 268 1.52 27.54 -7.10
CA LEU A 268 2.51 26.84 -7.91
C LEU A 268 2.97 25.58 -7.18
N PRO A 269 3.27 24.47 -7.89
CA PRO A 269 3.83 23.27 -7.29
C PRO A 269 5.13 23.53 -6.52
N HIS A 270 5.93 24.49 -7.01
CA HIS A 270 7.16 24.95 -6.37
C HIS A 270 7.22 26.48 -6.47
N PRO A 271 7.45 27.21 -5.37
CA PRO A 271 7.62 28.66 -5.42
C PRO A 271 8.80 29.06 -6.30
N GLU A 272 8.60 30.05 -7.17
CA GLU A 272 9.65 30.54 -8.07
C GLU A 272 10.40 31.70 -7.44
N ARG A 273 11.73 31.63 -7.37
CA ARG A 273 12.55 32.71 -6.79
C ARG A 273 12.52 33.95 -7.68
N LEU A 274 12.17 35.09 -7.10
CA LEU A 274 12.13 36.38 -7.79
C LEU A 274 13.41 37.18 -7.57
N PRO A 275 13.90 37.90 -8.59
CA PRO A 275 15.00 38.83 -8.41
C PRO A 275 14.58 40.01 -7.54
N ARG A 276 15.56 40.62 -6.87
CA ARG A 276 15.33 41.84 -6.08
C ARG A 276 15.62 43.10 -6.88
N GLY A 277 14.77 44.10 -6.68
CA GLY A 277 15.00 45.48 -7.09
C GLY A 277 16.05 46.16 -6.19
N ARG A 278 16.50 47.34 -6.61
CA ARG A 278 17.45 48.16 -5.83
C ARG A 278 16.84 48.67 -4.52
N ASP A 279 15.52 48.75 -4.47
CA ASP A 279 14.70 49.11 -3.30
C ASP A 279 14.45 47.92 -2.36
N GLY A 280 15.02 46.75 -2.66
CA GLY A 280 14.85 45.53 -1.87
C GLY A 280 13.53 44.80 -2.09
N ARG A 281 12.65 45.31 -2.95
CA ARG A 281 11.35 44.72 -3.30
C ARG A 281 11.50 43.63 -4.39
N PRO A 282 10.50 42.72 -4.54
CA PRO A 282 10.53 41.76 -5.63
C PRO A 282 10.42 42.48 -6.98
N ARG A 283 11.25 42.09 -7.94
CA ARG A 283 11.22 42.60 -9.31
C ARG A 283 10.55 41.58 -10.22
N THR A 284 9.50 42.01 -10.91
CA THR A 284 8.79 41.25 -11.94
C THR A 284 8.88 41.96 -13.27
N ASP A 285 8.55 41.26 -14.35
CA ASP A 285 8.31 41.84 -15.67
C ASP A 285 6.97 41.30 -16.20
N PRO A 286 5.93 42.12 -16.39
CA PRO A 286 5.86 43.58 -16.11
C PRO A 286 6.07 43.96 -14.63
N PRO A 287 6.35 45.23 -14.30
CA PRO A 287 6.61 45.65 -12.92
C PRO A 287 5.35 45.61 -12.04
N LEU A 288 5.56 45.51 -10.73
CA LEU A 288 4.50 45.61 -9.73
C LEU A 288 4.04 47.06 -9.59
N VAL A 289 2.72 47.27 -9.55
CA VAL A 289 2.08 48.58 -9.31
C VAL A 289 1.65 48.74 -7.86
N GLU A 290 1.19 47.66 -7.22
CA GLU A 290 0.79 47.66 -5.82
C GLU A 290 1.35 46.42 -5.10
N LEU A 291 1.63 46.57 -3.79
CA LEU A 291 2.09 45.49 -2.93
C LEU A 291 1.47 45.65 -1.54
N THR A 292 0.60 44.72 -1.14
CA THR A 292 -0.16 44.71 0.12
C THR A 292 0.35 43.61 1.05
N GLY A 293 0.70 43.96 2.29
CA GLY A 293 1.27 43.05 3.30
C GLY A 293 2.23 43.80 4.25
N PRO A 294 3.09 43.10 5.02
CA PRO A 294 3.23 41.64 5.09
C PRO A 294 2.15 40.96 5.93
N TYR A 295 1.71 39.79 5.48
CA TYR A 295 0.94 38.83 6.28
C TYR A 295 1.88 37.72 6.73
N ARG A 296 2.31 37.79 7.99
CA ARG A 296 3.32 36.88 8.53
C ARG A 296 2.74 35.52 8.88
N VAL A 297 3.41 34.47 8.39
CA VAL A 297 3.18 33.07 8.79
C VAL A 297 4.45 32.57 9.46
N GLN A 298 4.34 32.17 10.73
CA GLN A 298 5.41 31.53 11.48
C GLN A 298 4.90 30.20 12.05
N GLY A 299 5.68 29.13 11.87
CA GLY A 299 5.28 27.80 12.33
C GLY A 299 6.43 26.79 12.27
N GLY A 300 6.15 25.54 12.63
CA GLY A 300 7.14 24.45 12.54
C GLY A 300 8.24 24.49 13.61
N TRP A 301 8.05 25.20 14.73
CA TRP A 301 9.06 25.34 15.79
C TRP A 301 9.51 24.02 16.45
N TRP A 302 8.78 22.93 16.25
CA TRP A 302 9.13 21.58 16.73
C TRP A 302 9.78 20.68 15.66
N GLU A 303 9.82 21.09 14.38
CA GLU A 303 10.38 20.32 13.25
C GLU A 303 11.38 21.17 12.46
N GLN A 304 10.89 22.16 11.72
CA GLN A 304 11.68 23.15 11.00
C GLN A 304 10.98 24.50 11.09
N GLU A 305 11.58 25.44 11.82
CA GLU A 305 11.01 26.78 11.96
C GLU A 305 10.92 27.45 10.59
N THR A 306 9.69 27.78 10.19
CA THR A 306 9.41 28.49 8.96
C THR A 306 8.86 29.86 9.30
N LEU A 307 9.47 30.90 8.72
CA LEU A 307 9.04 32.29 8.84
C LEU A 307 8.91 32.89 7.44
N ARG A 308 7.69 33.22 7.04
CA ARG A 308 7.38 33.81 5.73
C ARG A 308 6.48 35.01 5.85
N ASP A 309 6.82 36.04 5.08
CA ASP A 309 6.02 37.25 4.92
C ASP A 309 5.29 37.23 3.60
N TYR A 310 3.99 36.99 3.63
CA TYR A 310 3.17 36.93 2.43
C TYR A 310 2.68 38.31 2.00
N PHE A 311 2.58 38.51 0.69
CA PHE A 311 2.09 39.73 0.07
C PHE A 311 1.16 39.42 -1.10
N PHE A 312 0.15 40.26 -1.30
CA PHE A 312 -0.57 40.33 -2.56
C PHE A 312 0.03 41.47 -3.38
N ALA A 313 0.32 41.23 -4.64
CA ALA A 313 0.89 42.24 -5.52
C ALA A 313 0.03 42.38 -6.78
N GLU A 314 -0.28 43.60 -7.16
CA GLU A 314 -0.84 43.88 -8.48
C GLU A 314 0.31 44.17 -9.44
N ARG A 315 0.33 43.48 -10.58
CA ARG A 315 1.28 43.71 -11.66
C ARG A 315 0.67 44.64 -12.71
N ALA A 316 1.50 45.38 -13.45
CA ALA A 316 1.04 46.40 -14.41
C ALA A 316 0.12 45.88 -15.54
N ASP A 317 0.06 44.57 -15.76
CA ASP A 317 -0.87 43.90 -16.68
C ASP A 317 -2.21 43.51 -16.02
N GLY A 318 -2.44 43.89 -14.76
CA GLY A 318 -3.63 43.58 -13.98
C GLY A 318 -3.59 42.23 -13.26
N ALA A 319 -2.49 41.48 -13.35
CA ALA A 319 -2.38 40.20 -12.66
C ALA A 319 -2.20 40.38 -11.15
N LEU A 320 -2.99 39.64 -10.36
CA LEU A 320 -2.82 39.57 -8.91
C LEU A 320 -1.91 38.40 -8.55
N LEU A 321 -0.75 38.71 -8.00
CA LEU A 321 0.26 37.74 -7.60
C LEU A 321 0.23 37.52 -6.09
N TRP A 322 0.53 36.29 -5.70
CA TRP A 322 0.75 35.93 -4.31
C TRP A 322 2.23 35.62 -4.09
N LEU A 323 2.90 36.51 -3.37
CA LEU A 323 4.33 36.50 -3.16
C LEU A 323 4.64 36.21 -1.69
N PHE A 324 5.85 35.75 -1.40
CA PHE A 324 6.39 35.83 -0.04
C PHE A 324 7.87 36.20 -0.01
N HIS A 325 8.27 36.78 1.11
CA HIS A 325 9.67 36.98 1.49
C HIS A 325 10.03 36.03 2.62
N GLU A 326 11.19 35.38 2.52
CA GLU A 326 11.79 34.61 3.61
C GLU A 326 12.88 35.46 4.27
N PRO A 327 12.65 35.98 5.50
CA PRO A 327 13.59 36.88 6.15
C PRO A 327 14.95 36.24 6.45
N THR A 328 14.97 34.93 6.73
CA THR A 328 16.19 34.17 7.03
C THR A 328 17.10 34.02 5.81
N ALA A 329 16.52 33.76 4.64
CA ALA A 329 17.24 33.63 3.37
C ALA A 329 17.40 34.98 2.62
N ASP A 330 16.74 36.02 3.12
CA ASP A 330 16.58 37.32 2.49
C ASP A 330 16.18 37.20 0.99
N ALA A 331 15.21 36.33 0.71
CA ALA A 331 14.82 35.95 -0.65
C ALA A 331 13.31 36.15 -0.88
N TRP A 332 12.96 36.52 -2.11
CA TRP A 332 11.58 36.69 -2.57
C TRP A 332 11.17 35.53 -3.46
N TYR A 333 9.92 35.12 -3.35
CA TYR A 333 9.34 34.05 -4.13
C TYR A 333 7.94 34.41 -4.64
N LEU A 334 7.65 33.99 -5.86
CA LEU A 334 6.30 33.89 -6.40
C LEU A 334 5.72 32.55 -5.95
N HIS A 335 4.67 32.59 -5.14
CA HIS A 335 3.97 31.40 -4.70
C HIS A 335 2.82 31.04 -5.65
N GLY A 336 2.21 32.03 -6.30
CA GLY A 336 1.10 31.78 -7.18
C GLY A 336 0.40 33.05 -7.63
N GLN A 337 -0.81 32.88 -8.14
CA GLN A 337 -1.67 33.95 -8.60
C GLN A 337 -3.05 33.87 -7.96
N VAL A 338 -3.78 34.97 -8.03
CA VAL A 338 -5.15 35.09 -7.55
C VAL A 338 -6.05 35.37 -8.75
N ASP A 339 -7.06 34.52 -8.95
CA ASP A 339 -8.03 34.60 -10.04
C ASP A 339 -9.45 34.87 -9.56
#